data_AF-A0A7C8N2L1-F1
#
_entry.id   AF-A0A7C8N2L1-F1
#
_cell.length_a   1.000
_cell.length_b   1.000
_cell.length_c   1.000
_cell.angle_alpha   90.00
_cell.angle_beta   90.00
_cell.angle_gamma   90.00
#
_symmetry.space_group_name_H-M   'P 1'
#
loop_
_entity.id
_entity.type
_entity.pdbx_description
1 polymer ?
#
loop_
_entity_poly.entity_id
_entity_poly.type
_entity_poly.pdbx_seq_one_letter_code
_entity_poly.pdbx_strand_id
1 'polypeptide(L)'
;MDPFQTPVVDSSRLQALLSDYEARQSLEPVFNVAERLTFQSFRSVFRTGSIDPALLSAVMHTLAFAAAGGGINRECLGYQGRAFRFVRERMSSPRKATSESTIGAILLLAGVEARLRMTSQVQLHMGAVRLLLDISRTEGISLTGGIKRAIFWQDLNSSILAGSSRISHISSELLYELQRSNENPIWDSHLELLLWLLYSGGAFAPTGIARSSYITLLRLNDWRFGEMYKSWPELLGILEQFIWSEGAFMSQVKALWIETFA
;
A
#
# COMPACT_ATOMS: atom_id res chain seq x y z
N MET A 1 -9.66 38.34 -8.55
CA MET A 1 -8.31 37.87 -8.17
C MET A 1 -8.50 36.61 -7.35
N ASP A 2 -7.80 35.52 -7.68
CA ASP A 2 -7.81 34.29 -6.90
C ASP A 2 -7.07 34.53 -5.56
N PRO A 3 -7.71 34.37 -4.39
CA PRO A 3 -7.10 34.63 -3.10
C PRO A 3 -6.00 33.61 -2.73
N PHE A 4 -5.80 32.55 -3.52
CA PHE A 4 -4.87 31.48 -3.22
C PHE A 4 -3.73 31.34 -4.21
N GLN A 5 -3.18 32.46 -4.73
CA GLN A 5 -1.96 32.55 -5.57
C GLN A 5 -1.17 31.24 -5.56
N THR A 6 -1.55 30.35 -6.47
CA THR A 6 -1.11 28.95 -6.41
C THR A 6 0.33 28.94 -6.86
N PRO A 7 1.32 28.63 -6.02
CA PRO A 7 2.64 28.36 -6.56
C PRO A 7 2.45 27.08 -7.39
N VAL A 8 2.76 27.18 -8.68
CA VAL A 8 3.29 26.04 -9.43
C VAL A 8 4.34 25.44 -8.50
N VAL A 9 4.17 24.17 -8.13
CA VAL A 9 5.01 23.52 -7.13
C VAL A 9 6.47 23.85 -7.43
N ASP A 10 7.10 24.53 -6.48
CA ASP A 10 8.46 25.02 -6.64
C ASP A 10 9.38 23.80 -6.69
N SER A 11 9.95 23.52 -7.86
CA SER A 11 10.86 22.38 -8.08
C SER A 11 12.01 22.39 -7.07
N SER A 12 12.43 23.57 -6.58
CA SER A 12 13.46 23.70 -5.54
C SER A 12 12.97 23.17 -4.19
N ARG A 13 11.70 23.43 -3.83
CA ARG A 13 11.10 22.92 -2.59
C ARG A 13 10.90 21.41 -2.63
N LEU A 14 10.45 20.87 -3.77
CA LEU A 14 10.37 19.42 -3.97
C LEU A 14 11.75 18.77 -3.82
N GLN A 15 12.79 19.35 -4.43
CA GLN A 15 14.16 18.82 -4.33
C GLN A 15 14.71 18.86 -2.91
N ALA A 16 14.46 19.96 -2.17
CA ALA A 16 14.84 20.07 -0.76
C ALA A 16 14.19 18.96 0.08
N LEU A 17 12.89 18.72 -0.10
CA LEU A 17 12.15 17.69 0.60
C LEU A 17 12.60 16.27 0.23
N LEU A 18 12.94 16.01 -1.03
CA LEU A 18 13.46 14.71 -1.48
C LEU A 18 14.88 14.43 -0.99
N SER A 19 15.64 15.48 -0.66
CA SER A 19 16.98 15.36 -0.08
C SER A 19 16.94 14.94 1.40
N ASP A 20 15.80 15.15 2.07
CA ASP A 20 15.56 14.65 3.42
C ASP A 20 15.24 13.15 3.39
N TYR A 21 15.98 12.37 4.17
CA TYR A 21 15.87 10.91 4.19
C TYR A 21 14.52 10.44 4.72
N GLU A 22 14.09 10.95 5.89
CA GLU A 22 12.84 10.55 6.54
C GLU A 22 11.63 11.00 5.71
N ALA A 23 11.69 12.21 5.15
CA ALA A 23 10.68 12.69 4.25
C ALA A 23 10.53 11.77 3.03
N ARG A 24 11.63 11.40 2.37
CA ARG A 24 11.59 10.51 1.22
C ARG A 24 11.06 9.11 1.56
N GLN A 25 11.39 8.57 2.74
CA GLN A 25 10.87 7.28 3.20
C GLN A 25 9.35 7.31 3.43
N SER A 26 8.77 8.47 3.74
CA SER A 26 7.32 8.59 3.99
C SER A 26 6.42 8.34 2.77
N LEU A 27 7.00 8.29 1.57
CA LEU A 27 6.32 7.92 0.31
C LEU A 27 6.13 6.40 0.18
N GLU A 28 6.90 5.61 0.94
CA GLU A 28 6.66 4.19 1.07
C GLU A 28 5.39 3.96 1.89
N PRO A 29 4.56 2.97 1.50
CA PRO A 29 4.84 1.93 0.53
C PRO A 29 4.31 2.21 -0.89
N VAL A 30 3.79 3.42 -1.13
CA VAL A 30 3.11 3.75 -2.39
C VAL A 30 4.09 3.74 -3.56
N PHE A 31 5.27 4.33 -3.38
CA PHE A 31 6.39 4.23 -4.32
C PHE A 31 7.70 4.65 -3.66
N ASN A 32 8.82 4.21 -4.26
CA ASN A 32 10.16 4.60 -3.88
C ASN A 32 10.75 5.56 -4.95
N VAL A 33 11.44 6.60 -4.48
CA VAL A 33 12.14 7.58 -5.33
C VAL A 33 13.56 7.14 -5.69
N ALA A 34 14.23 6.39 -4.81
CA ALA A 34 15.49 5.73 -5.12
C ALA A 34 15.20 4.48 -5.96
N GLU A 35 15.70 4.44 -7.20
CA GLU A 35 15.49 3.35 -8.17
C GLU A 35 16.07 1.98 -7.76
N ARG A 36 16.41 1.76 -6.48
CA ARG A 36 17.01 0.51 -5.98
C ARG A 36 16.08 -0.70 -6.13
N LEU A 37 14.76 -0.51 -6.17
CA LEU A 37 13.77 -1.57 -6.40
C LEU A 37 12.94 -1.26 -7.66
N THR A 38 13.17 -2.02 -8.74
CA THR A 38 12.53 -1.83 -10.06
C THR A 38 10.99 -1.94 -10.03
N PHE A 39 10.44 -2.59 -9.00
CA PHE A 39 9.00 -2.86 -8.86
C PHE A 39 8.22 -1.75 -8.12
N GLN A 40 8.88 -0.81 -7.45
CA GLN A 40 8.20 0.29 -6.72
C GLN A 40 8.66 1.68 -7.19
N SER A 41 9.46 1.75 -8.26
CA SER A 41 9.91 3.05 -8.79
C SER A 41 8.72 3.91 -9.24
N PHE A 42 8.86 5.23 -9.12
CA PHE A 42 7.83 6.19 -9.57
C PHE A 42 7.31 5.87 -10.98
N ARG A 43 8.21 5.57 -11.93
CA ARG A 43 7.85 5.22 -13.32
C ARG A 43 7.14 3.87 -13.47
N SER A 44 7.40 2.93 -12.57
CA SER A 44 6.73 1.63 -12.52
C SER A 44 5.29 1.75 -12.01
N VAL A 45 5.04 2.70 -11.11
CA VAL A 45 3.72 2.97 -10.52
C VAL A 45 2.88 3.90 -11.39
N PHE A 46 3.49 4.95 -11.95
CA PHE A 46 2.82 5.96 -12.77
C PHE A 46 3.38 5.95 -14.19
N ARG A 47 2.57 5.53 -15.18
CA ARG A 47 2.97 5.49 -16.60
C ARG A 47 3.34 6.84 -17.20
N THR A 48 3.05 7.95 -16.52
CA THR A 48 3.20 9.31 -17.06
C THR A 48 4.61 9.87 -16.83
N GLY A 49 5.24 10.37 -17.89
CA GLY A 49 6.53 11.09 -17.84
C GLY A 49 6.43 12.53 -17.30
N SER A 50 5.22 13.05 -17.06
CA SER A 50 4.97 14.37 -16.48
C SER A 50 4.25 14.21 -15.13
N ILE A 51 4.64 14.99 -14.12
CA ILE A 51 4.08 14.87 -12.79
C ILE A 51 2.67 15.47 -12.75
N ASP A 52 1.69 14.59 -12.65
CA ASP A 52 0.29 14.91 -12.50
C ASP A 52 0.00 15.82 -11.27
N PRO A 53 -0.83 16.88 -11.38
CA PRO A 53 -1.00 17.86 -10.30
C PRO A 53 -1.61 17.32 -9.00
N ALA A 54 -2.52 16.33 -9.07
CA ALA A 54 -3.09 15.73 -7.86
C ALA A 54 -2.02 14.89 -7.15
N LEU A 55 -1.30 14.07 -7.92
CA LEU A 55 -0.22 13.26 -7.41
C LEU A 55 0.88 14.13 -6.81
N LEU A 56 1.33 15.16 -7.53
CA LEU A 56 2.38 16.06 -7.03
C LEU A 56 1.95 16.75 -5.72
N SER A 57 0.70 17.20 -5.63
CA SER A 57 0.19 17.82 -4.41
C SER A 57 0.17 16.82 -3.25
N ALA A 58 -0.22 15.57 -3.48
CA ALA A 58 -0.21 14.52 -2.46
C ALA A 58 1.22 14.10 -2.04
N VAL A 59 2.16 14.08 -2.99
CA VAL A 59 3.60 13.84 -2.72
C VAL A 59 4.16 14.96 -1.85
N MET A 60 3.95 16.22 -2.24
CA MET A 60 4.41 17.37 -1.47
C MET A 60 3.79 17.40 -0.06
N HIS A 61 2.51 17.05 0.07
CA HIS A 61 1.85 16.90 1.36
C HIS A 61 2.53 15.85 2.23
N THR A 62 2.77 14.65 1.69
CA THR A 62 3.41 13.54 2.39
C THR A 62 4.82 13.88 2.86
N LEU A 63 5.63 14.45 1.96
CA LEU A 63 6.99 14.88 2.26
C LEU A 63 7.03 16.01 3.29
N ALA A 64 6.20 17.05 3.13
CA ALA A 64 6.17 18.18 4.06
C ALA A 64 5.68 17.78 5.46
N PHE A 65 4.73 16.84 5.54
CA PHE A 65 4.28 16.26 6.80
C PHE A 65 5.41 15.53 7.54
N ALA A 66 6.17 14.69 6.82
CA ALA A 66 7.28 13.94 7.39
C ALA A 66 8.46 14.84 7.79
N ALA A 67 8.83 15.81 6.95
CA ALA A 67 9.87 16.80 7.28
C ALA A 67 9.50 17.68 8.50
N ALA A 68 8.20 17.82 8.79
CA ALA A 68 7.70 18.49 9.99
C ALA A 68 7.61 17.57 11.22
N GLY A 69 8.19 16.36 11.17
CA GLY A 69 8.14 15.39 12.27
C GLY A 69 6.72 14.85 12.55
N GLY A 70 5.85 14.86 11.54
CA GLY A 70 4.43 14.49 11.69
C GLY A 70 3.53 15.63 12.19
N GLY A 71 4.06 16.85 12.29
CA GLY A 71 3.28 18.04 12.64
C GLY A 71 2.43 18.56 11.48
N ILE A 72 1.16 18.90 11.75
CA ILE A 72 0.29 19.58 10.77
C ILE A 72 0.62 21.07 10.78
N ASN A 73 1.24 21.57 9.71
CA ASN A 73 1.55 22.99 9.53
C ASN A 73 0.81 23.59 8.30
N ARG A 74 0.92 24.91 8.13
CA ARG A 74 0.24 25.63 7.03
C ARG A 74 0.63 25.12 5.64
N GLU A 75 1.91 24.77 5.45
CA GLU A 75 2.41 24.23 4.19
C GLU A 75 1.75 22.88 3.88
N CYS A 76 1.73 21.98 4.87
CA CYS A 76 1.11 20.65 4.80
C CYS A 76 -0.39 20.74 4.45
N LEU A 77 -1.14 21.60 5.13
CA LEU A 77 -2.56 21.84 4.85
C LEU A 77 -2.79 22.43 3.45
N GLY A 78 -1.89 23.29 2.98
CA GLY A 78 -1.95 23.86 1.63
C GLY A 78 -1.81 22.79 0.55
N TYR A 79 -0.86 21.86 0.68
CA TYR A 79 -0.72 20.74 -0.25
C TYR A 79 -1.90 19.75 -0.16
N GLN A 80 -2.38 19.45 1.05
CA GLN A 80 -3.54 18.58 1.28
C GLN A 80 -4.79 19.13 0.58
N GLY A 81 -5.10 20.41 0.77
CA GLY A 81 -6.26 21.07 0.16
C GLY A 81 -6.20 21.04 -1.37
N ARG A 82 -5.02 21.26 -1.97
CA ARG A 82 -4.82 21.12 -3.42
C ARG A 82 -5.03 19.70 -3.91
N ALA A 83 -4.48 18.71 -3.21
CA ALA A 83 -4.67 17.31 -3.54
C ALA A 83 -6.17 16.94 -3.54
N PHE A 84 -6.91 17.31 -2.49
CA PHE A 84 -8.36 17.07 -2.42
C PHE A 84 -9.13 17.75 -3.55
N ARG A 85 -8.80 19.01 -3.87
CA ARG A 85 -9.43 19.73 -4.98
C ARG A 85 -9.23 18.98 -6.31
N PHE A 86 -7.99 18.64 -6.66
CA PHE A 86 -7.70 17.95 -7.92
C PHE A 86 -8.29 16.55 -7.97
N VAL A 87 -8.26 15.79 -6.88
CA VAL A 87 -8.91 14.47 -6.80
C VAL A 87 -10.41 14.61 -7.05
N ARG A 88 -11.07 15.56 -6.39
CA ARG A 88 -12.51 15.83 -6.56
C ARG A 88 -12.86 16.20 -8.00
N GLU A 89 -12.08 17.06 -8.64
CA GLU A 89 -12.28 17.46 -10.04
C GLU A 89 -12.24 16.26 -11.01
N ARG A 90 -11.49 15.21 -10.67
CA ARG A 90 -11.37 14.01 -11.52
C ARG A 90 -12.49 13.02 -11.35
N MET A 91 -13.20 13.05 -10.23
CA MET A 91 -14.31 12.13 -9.96
C MET A 91 -15.46 12.27 -10.95
N SER A 92 -15.56 13.42 -11.64
CA SER A 92 -16.55 13.65 -12.70
C SER A 92 -16.34 12.83 -13.98
N SER A 93 -15.24 12.08 -14.11
CA SER A 93 -14.95 11.26 -15.28
C SER A 93 -14.34 9.92 -14.88
N PRO A 94 -14.94 8.78 -15.22
CA PRO A 94 -14.43 7.46 -14.85
C PRO A 94 -12.96 7.27 -15.20
N ARG A 95 -12.54 7.62 -16.43
CA ARG A 95 -11.14 7.51 -16.88
C ARG A 95 -10.17 8.38 -16.08
N LYS A 96 -10.58 9.57 -15.63
CA LYS A 96 -9.72 10.45 -14.82
C LYS A 96 -9.70 9.99 -13.36
N ALA A 97 -10.83 9.51 -12.85
CA ALA A 97 -10.99 9.00 -11.51
C ALA A 97 -10.16 7.73 -11.28
N THR A 98 -10.14 6.82 -12.24
CA THR A 98 -9.38 5.56 -12.19
C THR A 98 -7.94 5.68 -12.70
N SER A 99 -7.46 6.90 -12.99
CA SER A 99 -6.07 7.07 -13.39
C SER A 99 -5.12 6.73 -12.25
N GLU A 100 -3.97 6.15 -12.60
CA GLU A 100 -2.94 5.74 -11.63
C GLU A 100 -2.53 6.89 -10.72
N SER A 101 -2.38 8.11 -11.27
CA SER A 101 -2.04 9.31 -10.49
C SER A 101 -3.13 9.72 -9.50
N THR A 102 -4.42 9.57 -9.85
CA THR A 102 -5.52 9.85 -8.94
C THR A 102 -5.58 8.84 -7.81
N ILE A 103 -5.48 7.54 -8.14
CA ILE A 103 -5.43 6.46 -7.14
C ILE A 103 -4.21 6.67 -6.23
N GLY A 104 -3.02 6.90 -6.78
CA GLY A 104 -1.81 7.16 -6.01
C GLY A 104 -1.91 8.37 -5.09
N ALA A 105 -2.56 9.45 -5.53
CA ALA A 105 -2.83 10.61 -4.68
C ALA A 105 -3.72 10.25 -3.47
N ILE A 106 -4.77 9.45 -3.69
CA ILE A 106 -5.64 8.97 -2.60
C ILE A 106 -4.87 8.06 -1.64
N LEU A 107 -4.02 7.16 -2.15
CA LEU A 107 -3.19 6.28 -1.32
C LEU A 107 -2.22 7.07 -0.42
N LEU A 108 -1.57 8.10 -0.95
CA LEU A 108 -0.67 8.96 -0.18
C LEU A 108 -1.41 9.74 0.92
N LEU A 109 -2.59 10.26 0.62
CA LEU A 109 -3.46 10.91 1.62
C LEU A 109 -3.84 9.94 2.73
N ALA A 110 -4.29 8.73 2.36
CA ALA A 110 -4.58 7.67 3.32
C ALA A 110 -3.35 7.30 4.17
N GLY A 111 -2.13 7.32 3.60
CA GLY A 111 -0.90 7.03 4.34
C GLY A 111 -0.56 8.06 5.41
N VAL A 112 -0.75 9.35 5.13
CA VAL A 112 -0.58 10.40 6.16
C VAL A 112 -1.61 10.23 7.28
N GLU A 113 -2.87 10.01 6.92
CA GLU A 113 -3.96 9.81 7.88
C GLU A 113 -3.78 8.52 8.71
N ALA A 114 -3.23 7.47 8.13
CA ALA A 114 -2.89 6.24 8.83
C ALA A 114 -1.81 6.48 9.90
N ARG A 115 -0.75 7.24 9.57
CA ARG A 115 0.29 7.64 10.54
C ARG A 115 -0.26 8.51 11.67
N LEU A 116 -1.29 9.30 11.39
CA LEU A 116 -2.04 10.09 12.38
C LEU A 116 -3.11 9.28 13.15
N ARG A 117 -3.26 7.99 12.85
CA ARG A 117 -4.29 7.10 13.42
C ARG A 117 -5.74 7.59 13.19
N MET A 118 -5.97 8.26 12.07
CA MET A 118 -7.29 8.76 11.66
C MET A 118 -8.09 7.65 10.96
N THR A 119 -8.52 6.63 11.70
CA THR A 119 -9.11 5.40 11.15
C THR A 119 -10.31 5.64 10.23
N SER A 120 -11.20 6.58 10.55
CA SER A 120 -12.40 6.83 9.75
C SER A 120 -12.06 7.49 8.40
N GLN A 121 -11.08 8.37 8.36
CA GLN A 121 -10.60 9.03 7.14
C GLN A 121 -9.84 8.04 6.25
N VAL A 122 -9.00 7.20 6.85
CA VAL A 122 -8.35 6.08 6.15
C VAL A 122 -9.41 5.16 5.53
N GLN A 123 -10.45 4.80 6.28
CA GLN A 123 -11.53 3.95 5.77
C GLN A 123 -12.29 4.59 4.60
N LEU A 124 -12.50 5.92 4.64
CA LEU A 124 -13.11 6.67 3.55
C LEU A 124 -12.27 6.60 2.28
N HIS A 125 -10.95 6.86 2.37
CA HIS A 125 -10.07 6.79 1.20
C HIS A 125 -9.94 5.37 0.65
N MET A 126 -9.74 4.37 1.51
CA MET A 126 -9.65 2.97 1.06
C MET A 126 -10.98 2.47 0.48
N GLY A 127 -12.12 2.93 1.03
CA GLY A 127 -13.44 2.70 0.45
C GLY A 127 -13.58 3.32 -0.95
N ALA A 128 -13.07 4.54 -1.15
CA ALA A 128 -13.03 5.17 -2.47
C ALA A 128 -12.15 4.39 -3.45
N VAL A 129 -10.97 3.94 -3.02
CA VAL A 129 -10.08 3.10 -3.85
C VAL A 129 -10.78 1.80 -4.27
N ARG A 130 -11.51 1.14 -3.35
CA ARG A 130 -12.32 -0.04 -3.68
C ARG A 130 -13.32 0.24 -4.79
N LEU A 131 -14.07 1.35 -4.70
CA LEU A 131 -15.03 1.74 -5.74
C LEU A 131 -14.34 2.01 -7.09
N LEU A 132 -13.17 2.65 -7.08
CA LEU A 132 -12.39 2.90 -8.30
C LEU A 132 -11.85 1.61 -8.93
N LEU A 133 -11.52 0.59 -8.13
CA LEU A 133 -11.14 -0.74 -8.63
C LEU A 133 -12.32 -1.43 -9.31
N ASP A 134 -13.52 -1.33 -8.73
CA ASP A 134 -14.74 -1.85 -9.35
C ASP A 134 -15.03 -1.16 -10.68
N ILE A 135 -14.95 0.18 -10.73
CA ILE A 135 -15.10 0.96 -11.97
C ILE A 135 -14.03 0.56 -13.00
N SER A 136 -12.78 0.37 -12.57
CA SER A 136 -11.71 -0.04 -13.48
C SER A 136 -12.00 -1.39 -14.13
N ARG A 137 -12.58 -2.33 -13.36
CA ARG A 137 -13.00 -3.64 -13.87
C ARG A 137 -14.17 -3.53 -14.83
N THR A 138 -15.21 -2.76 -14.50
CA THR A 138 -16.41 -2.62 -15.36
C THR A 138 -16.12 -1.89 -16.66
N GLU A 139 -15.23 -0.90 -16.63
CA GLU A 139 -14.85 -0.08 -17.80
C GLU A 139 -13.69 -0.69 -18.62
N GLY A 140 -13.18 -1.87 -18.22
CA GLY A 140 -12.05 -2.52 -18.90
C GLY A 140 -10.74 -1.72 -18.84
N ILE A 141 -10.54 -0.90 -17.80
CA ILE A 141 -9.36 -0.05 -17.63
C ILE A 141 -8.24 -0.86 -16.95
N SER A 142 -7.14 -1.09 -17.67
CA SER A 142 -5.99 -1.80 -17.14
C SER A 142 -5.11 -0.90 -16.27
N LEU A 143 -5.01 -1.25 -14.99
CA LEU A 143 -4.06 -0.68 -14.02
C LEU A 143 -2.67 -1.35 -14.13
N THR A 144 -1.59 -0.61 -13.89
CA THR A 144 -0.24 -1.19 -13.79
C THR A 144 -0.10 -2.17 -12.62
N GLY A 145 0.87 -3.09 -12.71
CA GLY A 145 1.27 -3.89 -11.55
C GLY A 145 1.80 -3.03 -10.39
N GLY A 146 2.43 -1.88 -10.71
CA GLY A 146 2.92 -0.93 -9.71
C GLY A 146 1.81 -0.33 -8.85
N ILE A 147 0.74 0.20 -9.47
CA ILE A 147 -0.38 0.76 -8.71
C ILE A 147 -1.12 -0.32 -7.90
N LYS A 148 -1.29 -1.54 -8.43
CA LYS A 148 -1.90 -2.65 -7.68
C LYS A 148 -1.11 -2.99 -6.41
N ARG A 149 0.22 -3.05 -6.51
CA ARG A 149 1.11 -3.24 -5.35
C ARG A 149 0.98 -2.08 -4.36
N ALA A 150 0.98 -0.84 -4.85
CA ALA A 150 0.82 0.34 -4.00
C ALA A 150 -0.50 0.28 -3.19
N ILE A 151 -1.60 -0.13 -3.83
CA ILE A 151 -2.88 -0.32 -3.13
C ILE A 151 -2.76 -1.41 -2.06
N PHE A 152 -2.21 -2.59 -2.40
CA PHE A 152 -2.04 -3.68 -1.44
C PHE A 152 -1.28 -3.25 -0.19
N TRP A 153 -0.13 -2.62 -0.41
CA TRP A 153 0.76 -2.25 0.68
C TRP A 153 0.21 -1.09 1.49
N GLN A 154 -0.44 -0.12 0.84
CA GLN A 154 -1.08 0.97 1.56
C GLN A 154 -2.27 0.46 2.38
N ASP A 155 -3.10 -0.43 1.84
CA ASP A 155 -4.19 -1.09 2.58
C ASP A 155 -3.63 -1.85 3.80
N LEU A 156 -2.47 -2.49 3.66
CA LEU A 156 -1.80 -3.20 4.75
C LEU A 156 -1.32 -2.24 5.82
N ASN A 157 -0.53 -1.25 5.43
CA ASN A 157 0.01 -0.24 6.36
C ASN A 157 -1.10 0.55 7.05
N SER A 158 -2.17 0.88 6.34
CA SER A 158 -3.36 1.52 6.90
C SER A 158 -4.05 0.65 7.95
N SER A 159 -4.12 -0.67 7.76
CA SER A 159 -4.68 -1.59 8.75
C SER A 159 -3.78 -1.71 9.98
N ILE A 160 -2.46 -1.76 9.76
CA ILE A 160 -1.41 -1.83 10.79
C ILE A 160 -1.40 -0.61 11.71
N LEU A 161 -1.37 0.59 11.11
CA LEU A 161 -1.13 1.84 11.81
C LEU A 161 -2.41 2.40 12.44
N ALA A 162 -3.54 2.24 11.75
CA ALA A 162 -4.80 2.85 12.13
C ALA A 162 -5.94 1.86 12.40
N GLY A 163 -5.72 0.55 12.29
CA GLY A 163 -6.77 -0.46 12.53
C GLY A 163 -7.90 -0.43 11.50
N SER A 164 -7.65 0.08 10.29
CA SER A 164 -8.66 0.13 9.23
C SER A 164 -9.00 -1.27 8.68
N SER A 165 -10.22 -1.42 8.16
CA SER A 165 -10.68 -2.66 7.55
C SER A 165 -10.10 -2.82 6.14
N ARG A 166 -9.51 -3.99 5.89
CA ARG A 166 -8.79 -4.35 4.67
C ARG A 166 -9.69 -4.50 3.44
N ILE A 167 -9.14 -4.26 2.26
CA ILE A 167 -9.79 -4.54 0.97
C ILE A 167 -9.61 -6.03 0.61
N SER A 168 -10.70 -6.79 0.74
CA SER A 168 -10.74 -8.25 0.62
C SER A 168 -10.18 -8.85 -0.69
N HIS A 169 -10.40 -8.20 -1.84
CA HIS A 169 -10.04 -8.78 -3.13
C HIS A 169 -8.53 -8.70 -3.42
N ILE A 170 -7.77 -7.86 -2.71
CA ILE A 170 -6.34 -7.72 -2.96
C ILE A 170 -5.57 -8.93 -2.44
N SER A 171 -6.00 -9.53 -1.33
CA SER A 171 -5.48 -10.85 -0.91
C SER A 171 -5.69 -11.91 -2.00
N SER A 172 -6.75 -11.82 -2.82
CA SER A 172 -6.97 -12.76 -3.92
C SER A 172 -6.02 -12.49 -5.11
N GLU A 173 -5.67 -11.23 -5.38
CA GLU A 173 -4.67 -10.90 -6.41
C GLU A 173 -3.26 -11.33 -5.99
N LEU A 174 -2.88 -11.11 -4.73
CA LEU A 174 -1.62 -11.62 -4.18
C LEU A 174 -1.58 -13.15 -4.25
N LEU A 175 -2.69 -13.82 -3.91
CA LEU A 175 -2.79 -15.27 -4.00
C LEU A 175 -2.51 -15.76 -5.42
N TYR A 176 -3.12 -15.12 -6.42
CA TYR A 176 -2.91 -15.45 -7.82
C TYR A 176 -1.44 -15.33 -8.24
N GLU A 177 -0.75 -14.25 -7.84
CA GLU A 177 0.67 -14.08 -8.16
C GLU A 177 1.58 -15.06 -7.40
N LEU A 178 1.27 -15.37 -6.14
CA LEU A 178 2.00 -16.38 -5.36
C LEU A 178 1.81 -17.78 -5.93
N GLN A 179 0.59 -18.14 -6.37
CA GLN A 179 0.33 -19.41 -7.06
C GLN A 179 1.13 -19.51 -8.35
N ARG A 180 1.14 -18.45 -9.16
CA ARG A 180 1.87 -18.42 -10.44
C ARG A 180 3.38 -18.46 -10.28
N SER A 181 3.90 -17.84 -9.23
CA SER A 181 5.34 -17.77 -8.98
C SER A 181 5.84 -18.83 -8.01
N ASN A 182 4.98 -19.76 -7.56
CA ASN A 182 5.31 -20.72 -6.50
C ASN A 182 6.56 -21.56 -6.81
N GLU A 183 6.75 -21.96 -8.07
CA GLU A 183 7.90 -22.75 -8.52
C GLU A 183 9.13 -21.90 -8.87
N ASN A 184 9.06 -20.57 -8.74
CA ASN A 184 10.17 -19.70 -9.05
C ASN A 184 11.30 -19.88 -8.01
N PRO A 185 12.54 -20.21 -8.44
CA PRO A 185 13.67 -20.45 -7.52
C PRO A 185 14.09 -19.21 -6.73
N ILE A 186 13.61 -18.01 -7.10
CA ILE A 186 13.82 -16.80 -6.28
C ILE A 186 13.35 -17.00 -4.84
N TRP A 187 12.31 -17.82 -4.62
CA TRP A 187 11.77 -18.08 -3.30
C TRP A 187 12.68 -18.92 -2.43
N ASP A 188 13.49 -19.81 -3.00
CA ASP A 188 14.43 -20.64 -2.23
C ASP A 188 15.52 -19.78 -1.56
N SER A 189 15.80 -18.59 -2.11
CA SER A 189 16.70 -17.60 -1.50
C SER A 189 16.00 -16.65 -0.52
N HIS A 190 14.66 -16.67 -0.46
CA HIS A 190 13.84 -15.69 0.25
C HIS A 190 12.64 -16.35 0.97
N LEU A 191 12.88 -17.49 1.61
CA LEU A 191 11.83 -18.31 2.23
C LEU A 191 11.07 -17.56 3.34
N GLU A 192 11.76 -16.75 4.14
CA GLU A 192 11.15 -15.95 5.22
C GLU A 192 10.17 -14.92 4.67
N LEU A 193 10.50 -14.31 3.52
CA LEU A 193 9.63 -13.36 2.84
C LEU A 193 8.44 -14.07 2.20
N LEU A 194 8.64 -15.23 1.57
CA LEU A 194 7.53 -16.04 1.04
C LEU A 194 6.57 -16.44 2.16
N LEU A 195 7.11 -16.89 3.29
CA LEU A 195 6.35 -17.26 4.47
C LEU A 195 5.54 -16.08 5.00
N TRP A 196 6.17 -14.91 5.11
CA TRP A 196 5.50 -13.68 5.52
C TRP A 196 4.38 -13.27 4.56
N LEU A 197 4.59 -13.37 3.24
CA LEU A 197 3.57 -13.06 2.22
C LEU A 197 2.38 -14.01 2.30
N LEU A 198 2.62 -15.32 2.50
CA LEU A 198 1.57 -16.32 2.62
C LEU A 198 0.73 -16.12 3.89
N TYR A 199 1.37 -15.93 5.04
CA TYR A 199 0.67 -15.69 6.30
C TYR A 199 -0.07 -14.36 6.29
N SER A 200 0.55 -13.28 5.83
CA SER A 200 -0.09 -11.97 5.73
C SER A 200 -1.25 -11.98 4.72
N GLY A 201 -1.04 -12.56 3.54
CA GLY A 201 -2.08 -12.68 2.52
C GLY A 201 -3.28 -13.51 3.00
N GLY A 202 -3.02 -14.68 3.59
CA GLY A 202 -4.04 -15.61 4.06
C GLY A 202 -4.79 -15.11 5.30
N ALA A 203 -4.10 -14.47 6.24
CA ALA A 203 -4.68 -13.97 7.49
C ALA A 203 -5.79 -12.94 7.22
N PHE A 204 -5.61 -12.13 6.18
CA PHE A 204 -6.56 -11.11 5.76
C PHE A 204 -7.39 -11.49 4.52
N ALA A 205 -7.25 -12.71 4.00
CA ALA A 205 -8.13 -13.20 2.96
C ALA A 205 -9.54 -13.45 3.52
N PRO A 206 -10.61 -13.17 2.76
CA PRO A 206 -11.96 -13.57 3.13
C PRO A 206 -12.03 -15.07 3.41
N THR A 207 -12.82 -15.43 4.42
CA THR A 207 -13.14 -16.84 4.70
C THR A 207 -13.75 -17.51 3.46
N GLY A 208 -13.44 -18.78 3.26
CA GLY A 208 -13.81 -19.54 2.04
C GLY A 208 -12.62 -19.75 1.11
N ILE A 209 -12.88 -19.71 -0.21
CA ILE A 209 -11.94 -20.20 -1.25
C ILE A 209 -10.56 -19.52 -1.15
N ALA A 210 -10.52 -18.19 -0.96
CA ALA A 210 -9.25 -17.46 -0.91
C ALA A 210 -8.40 -17.89 0.29
N ARG A 211 -8.97 -17.91 1.50
CA ARG A 211 -8.28 -18.34 2.73
C ARG A 211 -7.83 -19.80 2.66
N SER A 212 -8.70 -20.70 2.19
CA SER A 212 -8.35 -22.12 2.01
C SER A 212 -7.23 -22.33 0.98
N SER A 213 -7.16 -21.50 -0.05
CA SER A 213 -6.09 -21.56 -1.06
C SER A 213 -4.74 -21.11 -0.50
N TYR A 214 -4.71 -20.10 0.38
CA TYR A 214 -3.49 -19.73 1.11
C TYR A 214 -3.02 -20.84 2.04
N ILE A 215 -3.94 -21.45 2.79
CA ILE A 215 -3.62 -22.61 3.64
C ILE A 215 -3.06 -23.77 2.80
N THR A 216 -3.64 -24.00 1.62
CA THR A 216 -3.14 -25.01 0.68
C THR A 216 -1.72 -24.68 0.22
N LEU A 217 -1.42 -23.44 -0.15
CA LEU A 217 -0.07 -23.02 -0.51
C LEU A 217 0.92 -23.15 0.65
N LEU A 218 0.53 -22.80 1.88
CA LEU A 218 1.36 -22.98 3.07
C LEU A 218 1.73 -24.45 3.25
N ARG A 219 0.75 -25.36 3.15
CA ARG A 219 0.95 -26.82 3.25
C ARG A 219 1.78 -27.37 2.09
N LEU A 220 1.56 -26.89 0.87
CA LEU A 220 2.36 -27.29 -0.31
C LEU A 220 3.83 -26.89 -0.21
N ASN A 221 4.12 -25.82 0.53
CA ASN A 221 5.48 -25.34 0.77
C ASN A 221 6.03 -25.78 2.13
N ASP A 222 5.35 -26.67 2.87
CA ASP A 222 5.80 -27.14 4.18
C ASP A 222 7.20 -27.76 4.12
N TRP A 223 7.51 -28.50 3.05
CA TRP A 223 8.85 -29.04 2.82
C TRP A 223 9.94 -27.96 2.66
N ARG A 224 9.58 -26.75 2.21
CA ARG A 224 10.51 -25.60 2.14
C ARG A 224 10.66 -24.91 3.49
N PHE A 225 9.62 -24.93 4.33
CA PHE A 225 9.59 -24.21 5.59
C PHE A 225 9.89 -25.07 6.82
N GLY A 226 9.85 -26.40 6.71
CA GLY A 226 9.73 -27.31 7.86
C GLY A 226 10.86 -27.27 8.90
N GLU A 227 12.01 -26.70 8.54
CA GLU A 227 13.10 -26.46 9.50
C GLU A 227 13.11 -25.03 10.08
N MET A 228 12.37 -24.10 9.46
CA MET A 228 12.37 -22.68 9.84
C MET A 228 11.56 -22.42 11.11
N TYR A 229 10.43 -23.10 11.29
CA TYR A 229 9.59 -22.96 12.48
C TYR A 229 8.85 -24.26 12.79
N LYS A 230 8.69 -24.57 14.09
CA LYS A 230 7.91 -25.71 14.59
C LYS A 230 6.83 -25.29 15.57
N SER A 231 6.85 -24.03 16.01
CA SER A 231 5.97 -23.48 17.02
C SER A 231 5.50 -22.08 16.64
N TRP A 232 4.39 -21.65 17.25
CA TRP A 232 3.87 -20.28 17.09
C TRP A 232 4.91 -19.19 17.43
N PRO A 233 5.66 -19.27 18.55
CA PRO A 233 6.68 -18.26 18.87
C PRO A 233 7.80 -18.15 17.82
N GLU A 234 8.24 -19.28 17.24
CA GLU A 234 9.26 -19.28 16.18
C GLU A 234 8.74 -18.64 14.90
N LEU A 235 7.52 -19.00 14.47
CA LEU A 235 6.87 -18.36 13.33
C LEU A 235 6.73 -16.85 13.56
N LEU A 236 6.21 -16.45 14.72
CA LEU A 236 6.03 -15.06 15.08
C LEU A 236 7.35 -14.29 15.01
N GLY A 237 8.44 -14.87 15.54
CA GLY A 237 9.77 -14.28 15.49
C GLY A 237 10.33 -14.09 14.06
N ILE A 238 9.88 -14.89 13.08
CA ILE A 238 10.20 -14.66 11.66
C ILE A 238 9.34 -13.53 11.10
N LEU A 239 8.03 -13.56 11.35
CA LEU A 239 7.09 -12.58 10.79
C LEU A 239 7.37 -11.15 11.29
N GLU A 240 7.84 -11.01 12.53
CA GLU A 240 8.20 -9.73 13.15
C GLU A 240 9.45 -9.08 12.54
N GLN A 241 10.25 -9.82 11.77
CA GLN A 241 11.39 -9.26 11.02
C GLN A 241 10.96 -8.42 9.82
N PHE A 242 9.70 -8.56 9.41
CA PHE A 242 9.10 -7.81 8.31
C PHE A 242 8.11 -6.78 8.85
N ILE A 243 7.28 -6.22 7.96
CA ILE A 243 6.23 -5.27 8.34
C ILE A 243 5.25 -5.97 9.29
N TRP A 244 5.22 -5.52 10.55
CA TRP A 244 4.42 -6.10 11.61
C TRP A 244 3.78 -5.04 12.52
N SER A 245 2.57 -5.32 12.98
CA SER A 245 1.90 -4.61 14.07
C SER A 245 1.14 -5.63 14.89
N GLU A 246 1.48 -5.72 16.17
CA GLU A 246 0.85 -6.66 17.08
C GLU A 246 -0.67 -6.48 17.10
N GLY A 247 -1.16 -5.23 17.16
CA GLY A 247 -2.59 -4.92 17.18
C GLY A 247 -3.35 -5.29 15.90
N ALA A 248 -2.68 -5.34 14.75
CA ALA A 248 -3.34 -5.61 13.46
C ALA A 248 -3.18 -7.05 12.98
N PHE A 249 -2.05 -7.70 13.27
CA PHE A 249 -1.73 -9.03 12.75
C PHE A 249 -1.94 -10.15 13.77
N MET A 250 -1.67 -9.92 15.06
CA MET A 250 -1.50 -10.99 16.04
C MET A 250 -2.68 -11.97 16.03
N SER A 251 -3.92 -11.47 16.13
CA SER A 251 -5.09 -12.34 16.21
C SER A 251 -5.41 -13.03 14.87
N GLN A 252 -5.18 -12.35 13.75
CA GLN A 252 -5.56 -12.76 12.41
C GLN A 252 -4.58 -13.81 11.87
N VAL A 253 -3.28 -13.58 12.06
CA VAL A 253 -2.21 -14.49 11.69
C VAL A 253 -2.23 -15.72 12.60
N LYS A 254 -2.46 -15.55 13.91
CA LYS A 254 -2.60 -16.69 14.83
C LYS A 254 -3.79 -17.56 14.46
N ALA A 255 -4.92 -16.97 14.07
CA ALA A 255 -6.06 -17.73 13.57
C ALA A 255 -5.70 -18.54 12.31
N LEU A 256 -5.00 -17.94 11.34
CA LEU A 256 -4.56 -18.67 10.14
C LEU A 256 -3.55 -19.78 10.47
N TRP A 257 -2.63 -19.55 11.40
CA TRP A 257 -1.68 -20.56 11.87
C TRP A 257 -2.42 -21.77 12.45
N ILE A 258 -3.37 -21.54 13.37
CA ILE A 258 -4.21 -22.61 13.93
C ILE A 258 -4.93 -23.38 12.80
N GLU A 259 -5.53 -22.68 11.84
CA GLU A 259 -6.21 -23.32 10.70
C GLU A 259 -5.27 -24.10 9.78
N THR A 260 -3.99 -23.70 9.69
CA THR A 260 -3.01 -24.38 8.84
C THR A 260 -2.63 -25.75 9.41
N PHE A 261 -2.60 -25.88 10.74
CA PHE A 261 -2.26 -27.11 11.46
C PHE A 261 -3.46 -27.91 12.00
N ALA A 262 -4.69 -27.44 11.73
CA ALA A 262 -5.93 -28.19 11.98
C ALA A 262 -6.23 -29.20 10.87
#